data_AF-A0A6I4IHZ1-F1
#
_entry.id   AF-A0A6I4IHZ1-F1
#
_cell.length_a   1.000
_cell.length_b   1.000
_cell.length_c   1.000
_cell.angle_alpha   90.00
_cell.angle_beta   90.00
_cell.angle_gamma   90.00
#
_symmetry.space_group_name_H-M   'P 1'
#
loop_
_entity.id
_entity.type
_entity.pdbx_description
1 polymer ?
#
loop_
_entity_poly.entity_id
_entity_poly.type
_entity_poly.pdbx_seq_one_letter_code
_entity_poly.pdbx_strand_id
1 'polypeptide(L)'
;MKTIISKIRITAFLLMTIILSQKVFANAAQPGIWNAGGTVYTMLYPEDANTFKKIQMQQERIFIQLYKGFAVVKGTYVFKNTTNEHLQFKMGYPVNGIYSGGENDLNQIILDSLSQFKIKANNRWLPLFNENLSEYNEDYDNINAFSDNWKVWEMQFTPNEIQKVAVYFIVNTNEAIVRKGYNIEKRNAFIYLLESGSVWKDNIEKGNFYIQLMEGLTPKEVQGISDGFGFKFNTLHQIFSGEKHNFSPTPKDNLIVNYSKYNENFSFEKKVDQANEWFTKIDQMSQLPFETLIFSDIELGNPYKVENTLEGALPGLLTLFVIFAPFIIGLILVSILIWAIVKWIRLKKSNHHGK
;
A
#
# COMPACT_ATOMS: atom_id res chain seq x y z
N MET A 1 13.35 47.08 11.10
CA MET A 1 13.01 46.68 9.71
C MET A 1 13.83 45.49 9.20
N LYS A 2 15.17 45.47 9.32
CA LYS A 2 16.03 44.37 8.84
C LYS A 2 15.69 42.97 9.42
N THR A 3 15.31 42.90 10.70
CA THR A 3 14.95 41.65 11.39
C THR A 3 13.61 41.05 10.93
N ILE A 4 12.67 41.88 10.46
CA ILE A 4 11.37 41.41 9.95
C ILE A 4 11.55 40.84 8.54
N ILE A 5 12.35 41.52 7.70
CA ILE A 5 12.67 41.08 6.33
C ILE A 5 13.46 39.76 6.33
N SER A 6 14.37 39.58 7.30
CA SER A 6 15.10 38.31 7.49
C SER A 6 14.18 37.15 7.85
N LYS A 7 13.22 37.36 8.77
CA LYS A 7 12.24 36.33 9.15
C LYS A 7 11.34 35.94 7.98
N ILE A 8 10.85 36.92 7.21
CA ILE A 8 10.02 36.65 6.02
C ILE A 8 10.78 35.84 4.96
N ARG A 9 12.07 36.13 4.74
CA ARG A 9 12.90 35.38 3.78
C ARG A 9 13.14 33.93 4.21
N ILE A 10 13.38 33.69 5.50
CA ILE A 10 13.58 32.34 6.04
C ILE A 10 12.28 31.54 5.94
N THR A 11 11.13 32.14 6.29
CA THR A 11 9.82 31.49 6.16
C THR A 11 9.46 31.21 4.71
N ALA A 12 9.75 32.14 3.79
CA ALA A 12 9.54 31.94 2.35
C ALA A 12 10.44 30.83 1.80
N PHE A 13 11.71 30.75 2.22
CA PHE A 13 12.62 29.68 1.81
C PHE A 13 12.17 28.31 2.34
N LEU A 14 11.68 28.26 3.60
CA LEU A 14 11.13 27.05 4.19
C LEU A 14 9.87 26.57 3.45
N LEU A 15 8.95 27.49 3.11
CA LEU A 15 7.77 27.21 2.28
C LEU A 15 8.16 26.75 0.87
N MET A 16 9.17 27.37 0.26
CA MET A 16 9.63 26.99 -1.08
C MET A 16 10.26 25.60 -1.07
N THR A 17 11.02 25.24 -0.02
CA THR A 17 11.56 23.88 0.13
C THR A 17 10.48 22.82 0.40
N ILE A 18 9.34 23.19 1.01
CA ILE A 18 8.19 22.29 1.21
C ILE A 18 7.40 22.08 -0.09
N ILE A 19 7.41 23.06 -1.00
CA ILE A 19 6.73 23.00 -2.30
C ILE A 19 7.61 22.32 -3.37
N LEU A 20 8.93 22.42 -3.28
CA LEU A 20 9.87 21.94 -4.31
C LEU A 20 10.26 20.45 -4.23
N SER A 21 9.75 19.67 -3.28
CA SER A 21 10.14 18.26 -3.11
C SER A 21 8.98 17.27 -3.00
N GLN A 22 7.79 17.62 -3.49
CA GLN A 22 6.72 16.63 -3.62
C GLN A 22 7.02 15.75 -4.83
N LYS A 23 7.90 14.75 -4.65
CA LYS A 23 7.84 13.56 -5.50
C LYS A 23 6.49 12.92 -5.23
N VAL A 24 5.56 13.06 -6.16
CA VAL A 24 4.29 12.32 -6.09
C VAL A 24 4.60 10.95 -6.67
N PHE A 25 4.42 9.93 -5.84
CA PHE A 25 4.62 8.55 -6.23
C PHE A 25 3.30 8.03 -6.80
N ALA A 26 3.34 7.41 -7.99
CA ALA A 26 2.21 6.65 -8.58
C ALA A 26 1.84 5.46 -7.68
N ASN A 27 0.69 4.78 -7.77
CA ASN A 27 0.38 3.52 -7.03
C ASN A 27 0.94 2.27 -7.76
N ALA A 28 1.34 1.21 -7.05
CA ALA A 28 1.89 0.01 -7.70
C ALA A 28 0.84 -1.02 -8.14
N ALA A 29 0.32 -0.89 -9.36
CA ALA A 29 -0.72 -1.74 -9.93
C ALA A 29 -0.18 -2.99 -10.68
N GLN A 30 -1.09 -3.89 -11.08
CA GLN A 30 -0.78 -4.97 -12.05
C GLN A 30 -0.34 -4.41 -13.41
N PRO A 31 0.22 -5.27 -14.27
CA PRO A 31 0.54 -4.92 -15.65
C PRO A 31 -0.57 -4.18 -16.43
N GLY A 32 -0.29 -2.96 -16.88
CA GLY A 32 -1.06 -2.19 -17.87
C GLY A 32 -1.90 -1.03 -17.31
N ILE A 33 -1.89 -0.80 -15.99
CA ILE A 33 -2.87 0.06 -15.31
C ILE A 33 -2.16 0.84 -14.20
N TRP A 34 -2.64 2.04 -13.83
CA TRP A 34 -2.13 2.82 -12.68
C TRP A 34 -3.25 3.51 -11.90
N ASN A 35 -2.93 4.03 -10.71
CA ASN A 35 -3.81 4.92 -9.94
C ASN A 35 -3.06 6.19 -9.48
N ALA A 36 -3.65 7.35 -9.74
CA ALA A 36 -3.14 8.71 -9.51
C ALA A 36 -3.36 9.24 -8.06
N GLY A 37 -3.28 8.38 -7.06
CA GLY A 37 -3.52 8.80 -5.67
C GLY A 37 -5.00 9.11 -5.36
N GLY A 38 -5.92 8.41 -6.03
CA GLY A 38 -7.36 8.47 -5.81
C GLY A 38 -8.00 7.08 -5.79
N THR A 39 -9.32 6.98 -5.96
CA THR A 39 -10.04 5.69 -6.02
C THR A 39 -10.18 5.14 -7.44
N VAL A 40 -9.57 5.78 -8.45
CA VAL A 40 -9.80 5.48 -9.87
C VAL A 40 -8.51 5.02 -10.52
N TYR A 41 -8.55 3.82 -11.10
CA TYR A 41 -7.48 3.29 -11.93
C TYR A 41 -7.68 3.73 -13.37
N THR A 42 -6.62 4.25 -13.97
CA THR A 42 -6.60 4.67 -15.37
C THR A 42 -5.63 3.77 -16.13
N MET A 43 -6.00 3.40 -17.35
CA MET A 43 -5.15 2.57 -18.21
C MET A 43 -3.92 3.35 -18.66
N LEU A 44 -2.76 2.69 -18.68
CA LEU A 44 -1.51 3.32 -19.09
C LEU A 44 -1.55 3.77 -20.56
N TYR A 45 -2.21 2.98 -21.40
CA TYR A 45 -2.45 3.24 -22.81
C TYR A 45 -3.96 3.19 -23.06
N PRO A 46 -4.68 4.33 -22.95
CA PRO A 46 -6.12 4.39 -23.18
C PRO A 46 -6.53 3.88 -24.57
N GLU A 47 -5.66 4.02 -25.57
CA GLU A 47 -5.85 3.46 -26.91
C GLU A 47 -6.02 1.93 -26.92
N ASP A 48 -5.41 1.24 -25.95
CA ASP A 48 -5.46 -0.22 -25.81
C ASP A 48 -6.65 -0.69 -24.96
N ALA A 49 -7.48 0.23 -24.45
CA ALA A 49 -8.63 -0.06 -23.58
C ALA A 49 -9.58 -1.13 -24.13
N ASN A 50 -9.92 -1.00 -25.41
CA ASN A 50 -10.80 -1.93 -26.09
C ASN A 50 -10.16 -3.32 -26.27
N THR A 51 -8.83 -3.38 -26.32
CA THR A 51 -8.07 -4.63 -26.44
C THR A 51 -8.04 -5.38 -25.11
N PHE A 52 -7.90 -4.69 -23.97
CA PHE A 52 -7.98 -5.31 -22.64
C PHE A 52 -9.31 -6.05 -22.42
N LYS A 53 -10.43 -5.49 -22.91
CA LYS A 53 -11.76 -6.11 -22.85
C LYS A 53 -11.96 -7.29 -23.80
N LYS A 54 -10.96 -7.65 -24.60
CA LYS A 54 -10.94 -8.85 -25.44
C LYS A 54 -10.10 -9.99 -24.86
N ILE A 55 -9.26 -9.69 -23.86
CA ILE A 55 -8.41 -10.66 -23.17
C ILE A 55 -9.03 -11.01 -21.82
N GLN A 56 -9.20 -12.29 -21.54
CA GLN A 56 -9.62 -12.79 -20.23
C GLN A 56 -8.40 -13.29 -19.45
N MET A 57 -8.24 -12.86 -18.20
CA MET A 57 -7.31 -13.50 -17.27
C MET A 57 -8.00 -14.71 -16.63
N GLN A 58 -7.62 -15.92 -17.03
CA GLN A 58 -8.23 -17.14 -16.51
C GLN A 58 -7.65 -17.50 -15.14
N GLN A 59 -6.33 -17.42 -15.00
CA GLN A 59 -5.66 -17.83 -13.76
C GLN A 59 -4.57 -16.85 -13.38
N GLU A 60 -4.42 -16.65 -12.08
CA GLU A 60 -3.20 -16.09 -11.49
C GLU A 60 -2.66 -16.99 -10.37
N ARG A 61 -1.33 -17.04 -10.27
CA ARG A 61 -0.61 -17.60 -9.13
C ARG A 61 0.48 -16.64 -8.73
N ILE A 62 0.40 -16.13 -7.52
CA ILE A 62 1.29 -15.11 -6.99
C ILE A 62 2.13 -15.75 -5.89
N PHE A 63 3.44 -15.81 -6.11
CA PHE A 63 4.42 -16.29 -5.15
C PHE A 63 5.17 -15.09 -4.59
N ILE A 64 5.25 -15.01 -3.27
CA ILE A 64 5.89 -13.93 -2.55
C ILE A 64 6.82 -14.56 -1.53
N GLN A 65 8.11 -14.22 -1.56
CA GLN A 65 9.05 -14.52 -0.50
C GLN A 65 9.31 -13.24 0.30
N LEU A 66 8.94 -13.25 1.58
CA LEU A 66 9.16 -12.13 2.49
C LEU A 66 10.49 -12.30 3.21
N TYR A 67 11.29 -11.23 3.20
CA TYR A 67 12.55 -11.09 3.91
C TYR A 67 12.50 -9.83 4.76
N LYS A 68 13.36 -9.71 5.79
CA LYS A 68 13.42 -8.49 6.61
C LYS A 68 13.90 -7.30 5.75
N GLY A 69 12.95 -6.44 5.36
CA GLY A 69 13.16 -5.23 4.58
C GLY A 69 12.97 -5.33 3.05
N PHE A 70 12.74 -6.52 2.49
CA PHE A 70 12.38 -6.65 1.08
C PHE A 70 11.49 -7.86 0.78
N ALA A 71 10.90 -7.89 -0.41
CA ALA A 71 10.20 -9.05 -0.93
C ALA A 71 10.66 -9.39 -2.35
N VAL A 72 10.64 -10.68 -2.65
CA VAL A 72 10.87 -11.23 -3.99
C VAL A 72 9.53 -11.77 -4.47
N VAL A 73 9.12 -11.40 -5.67
CA VAL A 73 7.79 -11.73 -6.19
C VAL A 73 7.92 -12.41 -7.54
N LYS A 74 7.09 -13.45 -7.72
CA LYS A 74 6.85 -14.10 -9.00
C LYS A 74 5.34 -14.20 -9.20
N GLY A 75 4.83 -13.53 -10.21
CA GLY A 75 3.45 -13.71 -10.69
C GLY A 75 3.44 -14.62 -11.91
N THR A 76 2.51 -15.57 -11.97
CA THR A 76 2.22 -16.33 -13.20
C THR A 76 0.76 -16.19 -13.57
N TYR A 77 0.50 -15.89 -14.83
CA TYR A 77 -0.81 -15.56 -15.34
C TYR A 77 -1.11 -16.41 -16.57
N VAL A 78 -2.38 -16.80 -16.71
CA VAL A 78 -2.91 -17.45 -17.91
C VAL A 78 -3.91 -16.50 -18.54
N PHE A 79 -3.56 -15.96 -19.69
CA PHE A 79 -4.41 -15.05 -20.46
C PHE A 79 -4.97 -15.77 -21.67
N LYS A 80 -6.21 -15.44 -22.04
CA LYS A 80 -6.89 -15.97 -23.21
C LYS A 80 -7.39 -14.82 -24.08
N ASN A 81 -6.99 -14.82 -25.35
CA ASN A 81 -7.69 -14.04 -26.36
C ASN A 81 -9.06 -14.67 -26.61
N THR A 82 -10.13 -13.90 -26.41
CA THR A 82 -11.50 -14.39 -26.54
C THR A 82 -12.12 -14.10 -27.91
N THR A 83 -11.34 -13.54 -28.84
CA THR A 83 -11.78 -13.17 -30.17
C THR A 83 -11.04 -13.93 -31.26
N ASN A 84 -11.55 -13.82 -32.48
CA ASN A 84 -10.91 -14.35 -33.68
C ASN A 84 -9.92 -13.35 -34.32
N GLU A 85 -9.53 -12.29 -33.60
CA GLU A 85 -8.66 -11.24 -34.10
C GLU A 85 -7.23 -11.44 -33.58
N HIS A 86 -6.26 -10.94 -34.35
CA HIS A 86 -4.92 -10.71 -33.82
C HIS A 86 -4.95 -9.48 -32.92
N LEU A 87 -4.42 -9.60 -31.70
CA LEU A 87 -4.36 -8.52 -30.73
C LEU A 87 -2.90 -8.19 -30.43
N GLN A 88 -2.59 -6.91 -30.40
CA GLN A 88 -1.28 -6.37 -30.05
C GLN A 88 -1.51 -5.13 -29.20
N PHE A 89 -0.89 -5.09 -28.03
CA PHE A 89 -1.08 -3.99 -27.08
C PHE A 89 0.10 -3.93 -26.12
N LYS A 90 0.26 -2.77 -25.48
CA LYS A 90 1.30 -2.56 -24.48
C LYS A 90 0.77 -2.81 -23.08
N MET A 91 1.66 -3.31 -22.22
CA MET A 91 1.42 -3.48 -20.79
C MET A 91 2.56 -2.83 -20.03
N GLY A 92 2.29 -2.36 -18.81
CA GLY A 92 3.31 -1.67 -18.01
C GLY A 92 3.19 -1.95 -16.53
N TYR A 93 4.31 -2.05 -15.82
CA TYR A 93 4.34 -2.06 -14.36
C TYR A 93 4.88 -0.72 -13.87
N PRO A 94 4.20 -0.02 -12.95
CA PRO A 94 4.73 1.21 -12.37
C PRO A 94 5.97 0.90 -11.53
N VAL A 95 7.03 1.71 -11.67
CA VAL A 95 8.27 1.49 -10.90
C VAL A 95 8.14 1.97 -9.46
N ASN A 96 7.36 3.03 -9.23
CA ASN A 96 7.13 3.61 -7.89
C ASN A 96 5.62 3.64 -7.58
N GLY A 97 5.31 3.40 -6.30
CA GLY A 97 4.00 3.13 -5.72
C GLY A 97 3.74 3.95 -4.43
N ILE A 98 2.66 4.69 -4.25
CA ILE A 98 2.05 4.98 -2.95
C ILE A 98 0.66 4.40 -3.00
N TYR A 99 0.38 3.38 -2.20
CA TYR A 99 -0.98 2.94 -1.95
C TYR A 99 -1.53 3.57 -0.68
N SER A 100 -2.70 4.21 -0.82
CA SER A 100 -3.50 4.72 0.30
C SER A 100 -4.81 3.96 0.37
N GLY A 101 -5.01 3.13 1.40
CA GLY A 101 -6.24 2.33 1.55
C GLY A 101 -6.58 1.96 3.00
N GLY A 102 -7.81 1.48 3.20
CA GLY A 102 -8.39 1.12 4.50
C GLY A 102 -9.78 1.73 4.71
N GLU A 103 -10.69 1.02 5.40
CA GLU A 103 -12.11 1.43 5.49
C GLU A 103 -12.38 2.65 6.39
N ASN A 104 -11.41 3.13 7.19
CA ASN A 104 -11.50 4.35 8.03
C ASN A 104 -10.13 4.90 8.49
N ASP A 105 -9.07 4.08 8.34
CA ASP A 105 -7.69 4.41 8.71
C ASP A 105 -6.87 4.51 7.42
N LEU A 106 -6.22 5.65 7.19
CA LEU A 106 -5.33 5.86 6.04
C LEU A 106 -4.05 5.05 6.22
N ASN A 107 -3.95 3.88 5.58
CA ASN A 107 -2.70 3.13 5.53
C ASN A 107 -1.94 3.49 4.27
N GLN A 108 -0.68 3.93 4.42
CA GLN A 108 0.12 4.41 3.32
C GLN A 108 1.34 3.51 3.10
N ILE A 109 1.24 2.58 2.16
CA ILE A 109 2.39 1.76 1.79
C ILE A 109 3.11 2.45 0.63
N ILE A 110 4.33 2.89 0.89
CA ILE A 110 5.23 3.45 -0.13
C ILE A 110 6.05 2.29 -0.70
N LEU A 111 5.91 2.06 -2.00
CA LEU A 111 6.75 1.19 -2.80
C LEU A 111 7.70 2.10 -3.59
N ASP A 112 8.85 2.40 -3.01
CA ASP A 112 9.79 3.36 -3.58
C ASP A 112 10.69 2.75 -4.69
N SER A 113 10.57 1.45 -4.98
CA SER A 113 11.38 0.82 -6.05
C SER A 113 10.94 -0.60 -6.43
N LEU A 114 10.31 -0.73 -7.60
CA LEU A 114 10.25 -2.00 -8.34
C LEU A 114 11.61 -2.24 -9.02
N SER A 115 12.39 -3.17 -8.46
CA SER A 115 13.74 -3.48 -8.92
C SER A 115 13.81 -4.81 -9.65
N GLN A 116 14.74 -4.90 -10.61
CA GLN A 116 15.09 -6.14 -11.31
C GLN A 116 13.89 -6.82 -11.99
N PHE A 117 12.96 -6.00 -12.48
CA PHE A 117 11.77 -6.50 -13.18
C PHE A 117 12.17 -7.34 -14.39
N LYS A 118 11.59 -8.54 -14.50
CA LYS A 118 11.74 -9.42 -15.66
C LYS A 118 10.39 -10.02 -16.01
N ILE A 119 10.16 -10.23 -17.29
CA ILE A 119 8.94 -10.85 -17.77
C ILE A 119 9.22 -11.85 -18.88
N LYS A 120 8.56 -12.99 -18.82
CA LYS A 120 8.55 -14.00 -19.89
C LYS A 120 7.12 -14.32 -20.29
N ALA A 121 6.92 -14.56 -21.58
CA ALA A 121 5.68 -15.09 -22.11
C ALA A 121 5.96 -16.33 -22.96
N ASN A 122 5.19 -17.40 -22.78
CA ASN A 122 5.40 -18.70 -23.43
C ASN A 122 6.87 -19.17 -23.38
N ASN A 123 7.49 -19.04 -22.20
CA ASN A 123 8.91 -19.36 -21.93
C ASN A 123 9.96 -18.51 -22.66
N ARG A 124 9.57 -17.41 -23.31
CA ARG A 124 10.51 -16.45 -23.92
C ARG A 124 10.55 -15.17 -23.10
N TRP A 125 11.76 -14.71 -22.76
CA TRP A 125 11.95 -13.40 -22.13
C TRP A 125 11.56 -12.30 -23.11
N LEU A 126 10.74 -11.35 -22.66
CA LEU A 126 10.35 -10.21 -23.48
C LEU A 126 11.28 -9.03 -23.21
N PRO A 127 11.57 -8.21 -24.23
CA PRO A 127 12.26 -6.95 -24.02
C PRO A 127 11.39 -6.01 -23.18
N LEU A 128 12.06 -5.19 -22.36
CA LEU A 128 11.43 -4.11 -21.62
C LEU A 128 11.80 -2.80 -22.28
N PHE A 129 10.80 -1.93 -22.40
CA PHE A 129 10.93 -0.56 -22.82
C PHE A 129 10.75 0.31 -21.57
N ASN A 130 11.66 1.27 -21.37
CA ASN A 130 11.40 2.36 -20.45
C ASN A 130 10.74 3.46 -21.28
N GLU A 131 9.47 3.73 -21.04
CA GLU A 131 8.79 4.87 -21.66
C GLU A 131 8.59 5.96 -20.61
N ASN A 132 8.89 7.19 -21.00
CA ASN A 132 8.51 8.38 -20.25
C ASN A 132 7.20 8.87 -20.85
N LEU A 133 6.08 8.60 -20.18
CA LEU A 133 4.76 9.01 -20.65
C LEU A 133 4.37 10.32 -19.97
N SER A 134 4.28 11.40 -20.76
CA SER A 134 3.61 12.63 -20.36
C SER A 134 2.11 12.40 -20.40
N GLU A 135 1.42 12.53 -19.26
CA GLU A 135 -0.03 12.35 -19.16
C GLU A 135 -0.81 13.34 -20.05
N TYR A 136 -1.83 12.82 -20.74
CA TYR A 136 -2.90 13.60 -21.36
C TYR A 136 -3.98 13.86 -20.29
N ASN A 137 -3.86 14.97 -19.56
CA ASN A 137 -4.97 15.51 -18.77
C ASN A 137 -5.66 16.59 -19.60
N GLU A 138 -6.97 16.46 -19.86
CA GLU A 138 -7.80 17.45 -20.55
C GLU A 138 -8.08 18.70 -19.69
N ASP A 139 -7.13 19.16 -18.87
CA ASP A 139 -7.27 20.42 -18.16
C ASP A 139 -6.00 21.27 -18.30
N TYR A 140 -6.20 22.45 -18.86
CA TYR A 140 -5.17 23.42 -19.23
C TYR A 140 -4.31 23.83 -18.01
N ASP A 141 -3.00 23.99 -18.27
CA ASP A 141 -2.04 24.85 -17.53
C ASP A 141 -1.42 24.40 -16.19
N ASN A 142 -1.46 23.11 -15.79
CA ASN A 142 -0.56 22.63 -14.73
C ASN A 142 -0.03 21.20 -14.98
N ILE A 143 0.98 21.10 -15.84
CA ILE A 143 1.67 19.84 -16.13
C ILE A 143 2.78 19.63 -15.09
N ASN A 144 2.48 18.85 -14.06
CA ASN A 144 3.52 18.11 -13.32
C ASN A 144 3.44 16.66 -13.80
N ALA A 145 4.46 16.21 -14.54
CA ALA A 145 4.57 14.82 -14.97
C ALA A 145 4.70 13.91 -13.75
N PHE A 146 3.76 13.00 -13.56
CA PHE A 146 3.72 12.08 -12.43
C PHE A 146 3.98 10.63 -12.85
N SER A 147 5.10 10.37 -13.54
CA SER A 147 5.99 9.21 -13.36
C SER A 147 6.87 8.97 -14.59
N ASP A 148 8.14 9.37 -14.52
CA ASP A 148 9.15 9.05 -15.55
C ASP A 148 9.52 7.55 -15.62
N ASN A 149 8.84 6.65 -14.89
CA ASN A 149 9.36 5.31 -14.58
C ASN A 149 8.30 4.20 -14.69
N TRP A 150 8.08 3.69 -15.90
CA TRP A 150 7.33 2.46 -16.16
C TRP A 150 8.22 1.38 -16.75
N LYS A 151 7.96 0.12 -16.39
CA LYS A 151 8.48 -1.05 -17.12
C LYS A 151 7.43 -1.51 -18.11
N VAL A 152 7.60 -1.14 -19.37
CA VAL A 152 6.64 -1.43 -20.44
C VAL A 152 7.13 -2.61 -21.27
N TRP A 153 6.20 -3.43 -21.75
CA TRP A 153 6.46 -4.45 -22.77
C TRP A 153 5.25 -4.57 -23.68
N GLU A 154 5.45 -5.24 -24.80
CA GLU A 154 4.40 -5.51 -25.76
C GLU A 154 3.94 -6.96 -25.68
N MET A 155 2.64 -7.16 -25.77
CA MET A 155 2.02 -8.47 -25.87
C MET A 155 1.38 -8.63 -27.23
N GLN A 156 1.45 -9.84 -27.76
CA GLN A 156 0.82 -10.23 -29.02
C GLN A 156 0.10 -11.55 -28.82
N PHE A 157 -1.16 -11.58 -29.23
CA PHE A 157 -2.01 -12.76 -29.21
C PHE A 157 -2.52 -13.05 -30.62
N THR A 158 -2.37 -14.30 -31.02
CA THR A 158 -3.09 -14.86 -32.16
C THR A 158 -4.56 -15.12 -31.80
N PRO A 159 -5.47 -15.26 -32.80
CA PRO A 159 -6.87 -15.59 -32.57
C PRO A 159 -7.05 -16.77 -31.61
N ASN A 160 -7.86 -16.60 -30.58
CA ASN A 160 -8.15 -17.59 -29.54
C ASN A 160 -6.95 -18.14 -28.74
N GLU A 161 -5.79 -17.49 -28.81
CA GLU A 161 -4.58 -17.96 -28.12
C GLU A 161 -4.73 -17.94 -26.60
N ILE A 162 -4.17 -18.97 -25.96
CA ILE A 162 -3.89 -18.98 -24.53
C ILE A 162 -2.40 -18.79 -24.33
N GLN A 163 -2.03 -17.71 -23.65
CA GLN A 163 -0.65 -17.34 -23.38
C GLN A 163 -0.35 -17.38 -21.89
N LYS A 164 0.78 -18.00 -21.53
CA LYS A 164 1.28 -18.01 -20.16
C LYS A 164 2.31 -16.93 -19.97
N VAL A 165 2.08 -16.05 -19.00
CA VAL A 165 2.99 -14.95 -18.66
C VAL A 165 3.54 -15.19 -17.27
N ALA A 166 4.82 -14.90 -17.07
CA ALA A 166 5.42 -14.87 -15.74
C ALA A 166 6.25 -13.61 -15.55
N VAL A 167 6.03 -12.94 -14.43
CA VAL A 167 6.65 -11.68 -14.04
C VAL A 167 7.46 -11.91 -12.77
N TYR A 168 8.62 -11.25 -12.66
CA TYR A 168 9.52 -11.30 -11.53
C TYR A 168 9.92 -9.89 -11.14
N PHE A 169 10.00 -9.60 -9.85
CA PHE A 169 10.58 -8.36 -9.36
C PHE A 169 10.99 -8.48 -7.89
N ILE A 170 11.75 -7.49 -7.44
CA ILE A 170 12.18 -7.31 -6.05
C ILE A 170 11.69 -5.94 -5.62
N VAL A 171 11.09 -5.84 -4.43
CA VAL A 171 10.60 -4.56 -3.88
C VAL A 171 11.13 -4.32 -2.49
N ASN A 172 11.42 -3.06 -2.19
CA ASN A 172 11.69 -2.60 -0.84
C ASN A 172 10.39 -2.65 -0.04
N THR A 173 10.42 -3.33 1.11
CA THR A 173 9.29 -3.39 2.03
C THR A 173 9.56 -2.61 3.32
N ASN A 174 10.79 -2.12 3.50
CA ASN A 174 11.25 -1.50 4.74
C ASN A 174 10.71 -0.09 4.98
N GLU A 175 10.16 0.58 3.97
CA GLU A 175 9.79 2.00 4.06
C GLU A 175 8.28 2.23 4.20
N ALA A 176 7.54 1.18 4.55
CA ALA A 176 6.10 1.28 4.68
C ALA A 176 5.67 2.04 5.94
N ILE A 177 4.60 2.83 5.80
CA ILE A 177 4.03 3.66 6.86
C ILE A 177 2.57 3.27 7.10
N VAL A 178 2.28 2.69 8.25
CA VAL A 178 0.91 2.37 8.65
C VAL A 178 0.40 3.51 9.52
N ARG A 179 -0.78 4.06 9.20
CA ARG A 179 -1.33 5.21 9.93
C ARG A 179 -2.78 4.98 10.34
N LYS A 180 -3.10 5.41 11.56
CA LYS A 180 -4.44 5.38 12.15
C LYS A 180 -4.70 6.69 12.89
N GLY A 181 -5.50 7.57 12.30
CA GLY A 181 -5.69 8.93 12.80
C GLY A 181 -4.36 9.71 12.80
N TYR A 182 -3.83 10.00 14.00
CA TYR A 182 -2.52 10.65 14.19
C TYR A 182 -1.41 9.67 14.58
N ASN A 183 -1.71 8.39 14.81
CA ASN A 183 -0.70 7.37 15.03
C ASN A 183 -0.03 7.02 13.70
N ILE A 184 1.29 7.04 13.67
CA ILE A 184 2.11 6.68 12.51
C ILE A 184 3.13 5.65 12.98
N GLU A 185 3.24 4.55 12.27
CA GLU A 185 4.23 3.52 12.56
C GLU A 185 4.95 3.08 11.28
N LYS A 186 6.29 2.99 11.36
CA LYS A 186 7.12 2.42 10.31
C LYS A 186 7.34 0.93 10.57
N ARG A 187 7.13 0.10 9.56
CA ARG A 187 7.35 -1.36 9.65
C ARG A 187 7.59 -1.94 8.26
N ASN A 188 7.86 -3.26 8.17
CA ASN A 188 7.91 -3.87 6.86
C ASN A 188 6.48 -4.15 6.36
N ALA A 189 6.19 -3.75 5.13
CA ALA A 189 4.91 -4.07 4.49
C ALA A 189 5.11 -4.45 3.03
N PHE A 190 4.31 -5.40 2.58
CA PHE A 190 4.18 -5.77 1.19
C PHE A 190 2.74 -5.53 0.74
N ILE A 191 2.56 -5.06 -0.49
CA ILE A 191 1.26 -4.92 -1.12
C ILE A 191 1.30 -5.44 -2.55
N TYR A 192 0.22 -6.12 -2.93
CA TYR A 192 -0.08 -6.51 -4.30
C TYR A 192 -1.51 -6.05 -4.61
N LEU A 193 -1.64 -5.16 -5.59
CA LEU A 193 -2.92 -4.57 -5.98
C LEU A 193 -3.64 -5.53 -6.93
N LEU A 194 -4.71 -6.17 -6.45
CA LEU A 194 -5.52 -7.07 -7.27
C LEU A 194 -6.53 -6.28 -8.11
N GLU A 195 -6.99 -5.13 -7.62
CA GLU A 195 -8.10 -4.36 -8.20
C GLU A 195 -7.92 -3.94 -9.66
N SER A 196 -6.67 -3.78 -10.09
CA SER A 196 -6.31 -3.59 -11.49
C SER A 196 -6.76 -4.76 -12.39
N GLY A 197 -7.01 -5.94 -11.83
CA GLY A 197 -7.52 -7.10 -12.56
C GLY A 197 -8.91 -6.90 -13.14
N SER A 198 -9.66 -5.92 -12.65
CA SER A 198 -11.00 -5.56 -13.15
C SER A 198 -11.01 -5.02 -14.59
N VAL A 199 -9.86 -4.64 -15.16
CA VAL A 199 -9.81 -4.15 -16.55
C VAL A 199 -9.93 -5.28 -17.57
N TRP A 200 -9.57 -6.50 -17.22
CA TRP A 200 -9.66 -7.64 -18.12
C TRP A 200 -11.11 -7.97 -18.45
N LYS A 201 -11.31 -8.75 -19.51
CA LYS A 201 -12.61 -9.29 -19.85
C LYS A 201 -13.03 -10.31 -18.78
N ASP A 202 -14.28 -10.21 -18.34
CA ASP A 202 -14.92 -11.13 -17.39
C ASP A 202 -14.18 -11.23 -16.04
N ASN A 203 -14.64 -12.11 -15.16
CA ASN A 203 -14.00 -12.36 -13.87
C ASN A 203 -12.71 -13.18 -14.03
N ILE A 204 -11.79 -13.01 -13.08
CA ILE A 204 -10.63 -13.90 -12.92
C ILE A 204 -11.13 -15.23 -12.37
N GLU A 205 -10.93 -16.32 -13.11
CA GLU A 205 -11.54 -17.62 -12.76
C GLU A 205 -10.90 -18.21 -11.50
N LYS A 206 -9.58 -18.17 -11.37
CA LYS A 206 -8.86 -18.70 -10.19
C LYS A 206 -7.58 -17.92 -9.85
N GLY A 207 -7.46 -17.47 -8.61
CA GLY A 207 -6.27 -16.84 -8.05
C GLY A 207 -5.71 -17.66 -6.88
N ASN A 208 -4.40 -17.94 -6.90
CA ASN A 208 -3.71 -18.62 -5.80
C ASN A 208 -2.58 -17.72 -5.29
N PHE A 209 -2.47 -17.57 -3.98
CA PHE A 209 -1.54 -16.64 -3.34
C PHE A 209 -0.70 -17.39 -2.32
N TYR A 210 0.60 -17.36 -2.50
CA TYR A 210 1.56 -18.07 -1.65
C TYR A 210 2.56 -17.09 -1.07
N ILE A 211 2.64 -17.01 0.25
CA ILE A 211 3.55 -16.10 0.97
C ILE A 211 4.48 -16.96 1.82
N GLN A 212 5.75 -17.03 1.44
CA GLN A 212 6.79 -17.74 2.18
C GLN A 212 7.58 -16.79 3.09
N LEU A 213 7.78 -17.20 4.33
CA LEU A 213 8.63 -16.50 5.28
C LEU A 213 10.08 -16.98 5.16
N MET A 214 11.00 -16.05 4.90
CA MET A 214 12.42 -16.34 4.67
C MET A 214 13.31 -15.77 5.79
N GLU A 215 14.57 -16.21 5.82
CA GLU A 215 15.62 -15.70 6.74
C GLU A 215 15.20 -15.68 8.22
N GLY A 216 14.51 -16.73 8.66
CA GLY A 216 14.11 -16.89 10.06
C GLY A 216 12.90 -16.06 10.48
N LEU A 217 12.20 -15.41 9.54
CA LEU A 217 10.88 -14.85 9.80
C LEU A 217 9.91 -15.95 10.25
N THR A 218 9.13 -15.65 11.28
CA THR A 218 8.13 -16.55 11.84
C THR A 218 6.73 -15.96 11.73
N PRO A 219 5.66 -16.78 11.82
CA PRO A 219 4.29 -16.27 11.79
C PRO A 219 4.00 -15.23 12.89
N LYS A 220 4.70 -15.29 14.03
CA LYS A 220 4.57 -14.31 15.12
C LYS A 220 5.07 -12.91 14.73
N GLU A 221 5.95 -12.82 13.73
CA GLU A 221 6.42 -11.56 13.19
C GLU A 221 5.50 -11.01 12.09
N VAL A 222 4.48 -11.76 11.65
CA VAL A 222 3.45 -11.28 10.74
C VAL A 222 2.33 -10.66 11.57
N GLN A 223 2.21 -9.34 11.57
CA GLN A 223 1.16 -8.67 12.36
C GLN A 223 -0.22 -8.77 11.70
N GLY A 224 -0.27 -8.94 10.37
CA GLY A 224 -1.51 -9.20 9.68
C GLY A 224 -1.37 -9.40 8.18
N ILE A 225 -2.37 -10.06 7.60
CA ILE A 225 -2.53 -10.31 6.16
C ILE A 225 -3.97 -9.91 5.79
N SER A 226 -4.18 -9.33 4.60
CA SER A 226 -5.53 -8.99 4.12
C SER A 226 -6.50 -10.16 4.21
N ASP A 227 -7.74 -9.86 4.60
CA ASP A 227 -8.84 -10.81 4.66
C ASP A 227 -9.40 -11.18 3.28
N GLY A 228 -10.26 -12.19 3.22
CA GLY A 228 -10.97 -12.59 1.99
C GLY A 228 -10.19 -13.51 1.04
N PHE A 229 -9.05 -14.04 1.50
CA PHE A 229 -8.24 -15.05 0.80
C PHE A 229 -8.29 -16.45 1.44
N GLY A 230 -8.81 -16.57 2.67
CA GLY A 230 -8.86 -17.84 3.40
C GLY A 230 -7.49 -18.45 3.68
N PHE A 231 -6.50 -17.62 4.03
CA PHE A 231 -5.12 -18.07 4.21
C PHE A 231 -4.99 -19.17 5.28
N LYS A 232 -4.28 -20.24 4.91
CA LYS A 232 -3.85 -21.33 5.80
C LYS A 232 -2.33 -21.42 5.81
N PHE A 233 -1.74 -22.10 6.78
CA PHE A 233 -0.29 -22.12 6.97
C PHE A 233 0.30 -23.53 6.89
N ASN A 234 1.40 -23.66 6.16
CA ASN A 234 2.24 -24.85 6.12
C ASN A 234 3.51 -24.62 6.95
N THR A 235 3.63 -25.34 8.06
CA THR A 235 4.76 -25.18 9.00
C THR A 235 6.09 -25.66 8.43
N LEU A 236 6.10 -26.70 7.60
CA LEU A 236 7.34 -27.28 7.06
C LEU A 236 8.07 -26.30 6.14
N HIS A 237 7.33 -25.63 5.25
CA HIS A 237 7.86 -24.72 4.26
C HIS A 237 7.75 -23.25 4.66
N GLN A 238 7.10 -22.95 5.79
CA GLN A 238 6.79 -21.60 6.28
C GLN A 238 5.98 -20.79 5.25
N ILE A 239 4.93 -21.39 4.70
CA ILE A 239 4.14 -20.80 3.61
C ILE A 239 2.69 -20.58 4.05
N PHE A 240 2.20 -19.35 3.90
CA PHE A 240 0.77 -19.08 3.83
C PHE A 240 0.24 -19.36 2.43
N SER A 241 -0.91 -20.02 2.33
CA SER A 241 -1.61 -20.31 1.08
C SER A 241 -3.04 -19.80 1.16
N GLY A 242 -3.44 -18.96 0.23
CA GLY A 242 -4.79 -18.42 0.09
C GLY A 242 -5.27 -18.51 -1.36
N GLU A 243 -6.57 -18.39 -1.55
CA GLU A 243 -7.19 -18.51 -2.87
C GLU A 243 -8.39 -17.57 -3.03
N LYS A 244 -8.67 -17.24 -4.29
CA LYS A 244 -9.90 -16.57 -4.74
C LYS A 244 -10.40 -17.26 -6.00
N HIS A 245 -11.72 -17.35 -6.16
CA HIS A 245 -12.35 -17.98 -7.33
C HIS A 245 -13.40 -17.04 -7.92
N ASN A 246 -13.49 -17.03 -9.25
CA ASN A 246 -14.47 -16.28 -10.03
C ASN A 246 -14.72 -14.86 -9.50
N PHE A 247 -13.67 -14.05 -9.40
CA PHE A 247 -13.71 -12.74 -8.74
C PHE A 247 -13.42 -11.60 -9.72
N SER A 248 -14.07 -10.46 -9.48
CA SER A 248 -13.73 -9.17 -10.09
C SER A 248 -13.15 -8.29 -9.00
N PRO A 249 -11.81 -8.17 -8.92
CA PRO A 249 -11.18 -7.58 -7.75
C PRO A 249 -11.47 -6.09 -7.63
N THR A 250 -11.70 -5.68 -6.38
CA THR A 250 -11.95 -4.30 -5.95
C THR A 250 -10.80 -3.84 -5.04
N PRO A 251 -10.70 -2.55 -4.66
CA PRO A 251 -9.67 -2.10 -3.72
C PRO A 251 -9.64 -2.88 -2.40
N LYS A 252 -10.78 -3.45 -1.96
CA LYS A 252 -10.88 -4.27 -0.75
C LYS A 252 -10.23 -5.65 -0.90
N ASP A 253 -10.03 -6.10 -2.14
CA ASP A 253 -9.44 -7.39 -2.46
C ASP A 253 -7.91 -7.35 -2.54
N ASN A 254 -7.28 -6.18 -2.37
CA ASN A 254 -5.83 -6.05 -2.43
C ASN A 254 -5.15 -6.86 -1.31
N LEU A 255 -4.06 -7.53 -1.67
CA LEU A 255 -3.27 -8.32 -0.74
C LEU A 255 -2.26 -7.41 -0.06
N ILE A 256 -2.37 -7.27 1.25
CA ILE A 256 -1.45 -6.53 2.10
C ILE A 256 -0.90 -7.47 3.15
N VAL A 257 0.40 -7.40 3.40
CA VAL A 257 1.07 -8.15 4.45
C VAL A 257 1.92 -7.19 5.26
N ASN A 258 1.60 -7.05 6.54
CA ASN A 258 2.44 -6.32 7.48
C ASN A 258 3.22 -7.30 8.34
N TYR A 259 4.53 -7.10 8.40
CA TYR A 259 5.44 -8.02 9.07
C TYR A 259 6.69 -7.29 9.58
N SER A 260 7.35 -7.89 10.58
CA SER A 260 8.63 -7.44 11.12
C SER A 260 8.62 -5.98 11.60
N LYS A 261 9.74 -5.53 12.16
CA LYS A 261 9.95 -4.13 12.54
C LYS A 261 10.74 -3.42 11.44
N TYR A 262 10.59 -2.10 11.37
CA TYR A 262 11.46 -1.25 10.58
C TYR A 262 12.93 -1.46 10.97
N ASN A 263 13.80 -1.53 9.98
CA ASN A 263 15.24 -1.64 10.17
C ASN A 263 15.96 -0.42 9.58
N GLU A 264 16.44 0.48 10.43
CA GLU A 264 17.18 1.69 10.05
C GLU A 264 18.47 1.41 9.27
N ASN A 265 19.09 0.25 9.49
CA ASN A 265 20.36 -0.12 8.86
C ASN A 265 20.19 -1.01 7.62
N PHE A 266 18.95 -1.21 7.16
CA PHE A 266 18.69 -2.00 5.96
C PHE A 266 19.14 -1.26 4.70
N SER A 267 19.81 -1.97 3.79
CA SER A 267 20.25 -1.44 2.50
C SER A 267 19.65 -2.27 1.38
N PHE A 268 18.66 -1.71 0.71
CA PHE A 268 17.93 -2.39 -0.36
C PHE A 268 18.81 -2.64 -1.60
N GLU A 269 19.64 -1.66 -1.96
CA GLU A 269 20.56 -1.74 -3.11
C GLU A 269 21.46 -2.99 -3.06
N LYS A 270 22.01 -3.31 -1.88
CA LYS A 270 22.83 -4.51 -1.69
C LYS A 270 22.07 -5.82 -1.94
N LYS A 271 20.76 -5.83 -1.70
CA LYS A 271 19.91 -7.01 -1.95
C LYS A 271 19.58 -7.15 -3.43
N VAL A 272 19.43 -6.02 -4.13
CA VAL A 272 19.17 -5.97 -5.57
C VAL A 272 20.31 -6.60 -6.38
N ASP A 273 21.56 -6.45 -5.96
CA ASP A 273 22.73 -7.06 -6.63
C ASP A 273 22.71 -8.59 -6.66
N GLN A 274 21.94 -9.22 -5.76
CA GLN A 274 21.82 -10.68 -5.63
C GLN A 274 20.57 -11.24 -6.34
N ALA A 275 19.95 -10.47 -7.25
CA ALA A 275 18.66 -10.80 -7.85
C ALA A 275 18.54 -12.19 -8.48
N ASN A 276 19.60 -12.69 -9.13
CA ASN A 276 19.56 -14.02 -9.75
C ASN A 276 19.44 -15.15 -8.70
N GLU A 277 20.06 -14.99 -7.53
CA GLU A 277 19.91 -15.94 -6.41
C GLU A 277 18.48 -15.92 -5.89
N TRP A 278 17.91 -14.73 -5.68
CA TRP A 278 16.55 -14.55 -5.22
C TRP A 278 15.52 -15.14 -6.20
N PHE A 279 15.68 -14.90 -7.50
CA PHE A 279 14.81 -15.47 -8.52
C PHE A 279 14.92 -16.99 -8.63
N THR A 280 16.11 -17.56 -8.37
CA THR A 280 16.26 -19.02 -8.30
C THR A 280 15.48 -19.61 -7.12
N LYS A 281 15.54 -18.98 -5.94
CA LYS A 281 14.81 -19.44 -4.75
C LYS A 281 13.30 -19.38 -4.92
N ILE A 282 12.76 -18.32 -5.52
CA ILE A 282 11.32 -18.22 -5.75
C ILE A 282 10.86 -19.16 -6.86
N ASP A 283 11.71 -19.46 -7.84
CA ASP A 283 11.43 -20.50 -8.83
C ASP A 283 11.32 -21.88 -8.18
N GLN A 284 12.22 -22.22 -7.26
CA GLN A 284 12.14 -23.46 -6.47
C GLN A 284 10.83 -23.53 -5.66
N MET A 285 10.46 -22.45 -4.96
CA MET A 285 9.19 -22.38 -4.24
C MET A 285 8.00 -22.61 -5.17
N SER A 286 7.99 -21.99 -6.35
CA SER A 286 6.87 -22.07 -7.30
C SER A 286 6.65 -23.46 -7.91
N GLN A 287 7.63 -24.36 -7.77
CA GLN A 287 7.57 -25.74 -8.24
C GLN A 287 7.09 -26.72 -7.16
N LEU A 288 6.84 -26.26 -5.93
CA LEU A 288 6.32 -27.11 -4.87
C LEU A 288 4.94 -27.68 -5.24
N PRO A 289 4.64 -28.94 -4.86
CA PRO A 289 3.36 -29.57 -5.13
C PRO A 289 2.31 -29.12 -4.11
N PHE A 290 1.89 -27.86 -4.17
CA PHE A 290 1.00 -27.21 -3.17
C PHE A 290 -0.26 -28.02 -2.85
N GLU A 291 -0.85 -28.70 -3.84
CA GLU A 291 -2.06 -29.52 -3.68
C GLU A 291 -1.87 -30.73 -2.73
N THR A 292 -0.62 -31.14 -2.50
CA THR A 292 -0.27 -32.28 -1.63
C THR A 292 0.26 -31.83 -0.26
N LEU A 293 0.47 -30.53 -0.07
CA LEU A 293 0.98 -30.00 1.18
C LEU A 293 -0.14 -29.92 2.23
N ILE A 294 0.21 -30.18 3.48
CA ILE A 294 -0.72 -30.07 4.60
C ILE A 294 -0.71 -28.62 5.10
N PHE A 295 -1.88 -28.00 5.12
CA PHE A 295 -2.07 -26.65 5.66
C PHE A 295 -3.00 -26.70 6.87
N SER A 296 -2.61 -26.02 7.93
CA SER A 296 -3.43 -25.82 9.13
C SER A 296 -4.01 -24.42 9.16
N ASP A 297 -5.15 -24.27 9.83
CA ASP A 297 -5.70 -22.95 10.11
C ASP A 297 -4.72 -22.14 10.99
N ILE A 298 -4.73 -20.83 10.79
CA ILE A 298 -3.88 -19.90 11.51
C ILE A 298 -4.66 -18.62 11.80
N GLU A 299 -4.48 -18.08 13.01
CA GLU A 299 -5.04 -16.79 13.35
C GLU A 299 -4.16 -15.68 12.75
N LEU A 300 -4.78 -14.84 11.92
CA LEU A 300 -4.12 -13.72 11.27
C LEU A 300 -4.63 -12.42 11.90
N GLY A 301 -3.72 -11.52 12.20
CA GLY A 301 -4.09 -10.19 12.64
C GLY A 301 -4.56 -9.31 11.47
N ASN A 302 -5.10 -8.15 11.82
CA ASN A 302 -5.49 -7.15 10.84
C ASN A 302 -4.24 -6.37 10.36
N PRO A 303 -3.91 -6.37 9.05
CA PRO A 303 -2.74 -5.67 8.55
C PRO A 303 -2.83 -4.16 8.83
N TYR A 304 -4.02 -3.58 8.91
CA TYR A 304 -4.24 -2.15 9.16
C TYR A 304 -4.16 -1.75 10.63
N LYS A 305 -3.83 -2.68 11.54
CA LYS A 305 -3.76 -2.40 12.97
C LYS A 305 -2.48 -1.62 13.30
N VAL A 306 -2.68 -0.41 13.84
CA VAL A 306 -1.65 0.43 14.47
C VAL A 306 -1.86 0.42 15.97
N GLU A 307 -0.78 0.40 16.74
CA GLU A 307 -0.86 0.56 18.19
C GLU A 307 -1.28 1.99 18.55
N ASN A 308 -2.19 2.13 19.51
CA ASN A 308 -2.60 3.45 19.99
C ASN A 308 -1.47 4.02 20.86
N THR A 309 -0.89 5.15 20.44
CA THR A 309 0.10 5.88 21.26
C THR A 309 -0.56 7.07 21.96
N LEU A 310 0.01 7.49 23.09
CA LEU A 310 -0.42 8.71 23.78
C LEU A 310 -0.30 9.95 22.89
N GLU A 311 0.71 10.00 22.02
CA GLU A 311 0.93 11.07 21.05
C GLU A 311 -0.17 11.11 19.99
N GLY A 312 -0.61 9.97 19.47
CA GLY A 312 -1.73 9.93 18.52
C GLY A 312 -3.09 10.23 19.14
N ALA A 313 -3.24 10.06 20.46
CA ALA A 313 -4.44 10.47 21.20
C ALA A 313 -4.46 11.98 21.52
N LEU A 314 -3.31 12.66 21.47
CA LEU A 314 -3.13 14.04 21.92
C LEU A 314 -4.05 15.04 21.21
N PRO A 315 -4.26 14.99 19.87
CA PRO A 315 -5.16 15.92 19.20
C PRO A 315 -6.63 15.76 19.62
N GLY A 316 -7.06 14.51 19.86
CA GLY A 316 -8.40 14.22 20.38
C GLY A 316 -8.58 14.74 21.81
N LEU A 317 -7.58 14.51 22.66
CA LEU A 317 -7.55 15.02 24.04
C LEU A 317 -7.54 16.55 24.09
N LEU A 318 -6.77 17.22 23.22
CA LEU A 318 -6.75 18.68 23.10
C LEU A 318 -8.11 19.22 22.63
N THR A 319 -8.77 18.56 21.69
CA THR A 319 -10.10 18.95 21.21
C THR A 319 -11.12 18.86 22.35
N LEU A 320 -11.13 17.75 23.10
CA LEU A 320 -11.97 17.59 24.29
C LEU A 320 -11.66 18.65 25.35
N PHE A 321 -10.38 18.95 25.59
CA PHE A 321 -9.97 20.00 26.52
C PHE A 321 -10.52 21.37 26.10
N VAL A 322 -10.43 21.76 24.83
CA VAL A 322 -10.98 23.03 24.34
C VAL A 322 -12.51 23.09 24.48
N ILE A 323 -13.22 21.99 24.23
CA ILE A 323 -14.68 21.91 24.36
C ILE A 323 -15.11 22.02 25.84
N PHE A 324 -14.43 21.31 26.74
CA PHE A 324 -14.84 21.22 28.14
C PHE A 324 -14.22 22.28 29.06
N ALA A 325 -13.09 22.89 28.69
CA ALA A 325 -12.43 23.91 29.50
C ALA A 325 -13.35 25.09 29.87
N PRO A 326 -14.17 25.66 28.96
CA PRO A 326 -15.09 26.74 29.33
C PRO A 326 -16.09 26.35 30.41
N PHE A 327 -16.60 25.11 30.38
CA PHE A 327 -17.54 24.59 31.38
C PHE A 327 -16.86 24.38 32.73
N ILE A 328 -15.65 23.81 32.73
CA ILE A 328 -14.85 23.61 33.95
C ILE A 328 -14.50 24.96 34.59
N ILE A 329 -14.05 25.94 33.79
CA ILE A 329 -13.76 27.30 34.25
C ILE A 329 -15.02 27.96 34.80
N GLY A 330 -16.16 27.82 34.12
CA GLY A 330 -17.45 28.31 34.59
C GLY A 330 -17.85 27.71 35.94
N LEU A 331 -17.69 26.39 36.11
CA LEU A 331 -17.97 25.67 37.36
C LEU A 331 -17.08 26.14 38.51
N ILE A 332 -15.79 26.37 38.24
CA ILE A 332 -14.84 26.91 39.22
C ILE A 332 -15.25 28.32 39.63
N LEU A 333 -15.56 29.19 38.67
CA LEU A 333 -15.99 30.57 38.95
C LEU A 333 -17.28 30.61 39.78
N VAL A 334 -18.27 29.78 39.44
CA VAL A 334 -19.51 29.66 40.22
C VAL A 334 -19.22 29.14 41.63
N SER A 335 -18.34 28.15 41.77
CA SER A 335 -17.96 27.61 43.08
C SER A 335 -17.25 28.66 43.95
N ILE A 336 -16.35 29.45 43.38
CA ILE A 336 -15.69 30.58 44.04
C ILE A 336 -16.71 31.64 44.46
N LEU A 337 -17.68 31.95 43.58
CA LEU A 337 -18.73 32.93 43.86
C LEU A 337 -19.62 32.47 45.03
N ILE A 338 -20.07 31.20 45.01
CA ILE A 338 -20.84 30.59 46.10
C ILE A 338 -20.04 30.64 47.40
N TRP A 339 -18.77 30.24 47.36
CA TRP A 339 -17.90 30.28 48.53
C TRP A 339 -17.73 31.70 49.08
N ALA A 340 -17.52 32.69 48.21
CA ALA A 340 -17.41 34.10 48.60
C ALA A 340 -18.71 34.63 49.22
N ILE A 341 -19.87 34.31 48.64
CA ILE A 341 -21.19 34.68 49.18
C ILE A 341 -21.42 34.03 50.55
N VAL A 342 -21.17 32.73 50.68
CA VAL A 342 -21.31 32.01 51.96
C VAL A 342 -20.38 32.61 53.02
N LYS A 343 -19.13 32.92 52.66
CA LYS A 343 -18.17 33.57 53.55
C LYS A 343 -18.63 34.97 53.97
N TRP A 344 -19.13 35.77 53.02
CA TRP A 344 -19.64 37.11 53.29
C TRP A 344 -20.87 37.10 54.21
N ILE A 345 -21.81 36.17 53.99
CA ILE A 345 -22.99 35.97 54.87
C ILE A 345 -22.55 35.59 56.29
N ARG A 346 -21.56 34.69 56.44
CA ARG A 346 -21.02 34.30 57.75
C ARG A 346 -20.38 35.49 58.48
N LEU A 347 -19.59 36.32 57.78
CA LEU A 347 -18.98 37.52 58.36
C LEU A 347 -20.03 38.57 58.76
N LYS A 348 -21.10 38.75 57.97
CA LYS A 348 -22.18 39.68 58.29
C LYS A 348 -23.01 39.25 59.51
N LYS A 349 -23.24 37.94 59.70
CA LYS A 349 -23.87 37.40 60.91
C LYS A 349 -22.98 37.54 62.15
N SER A 350 -21.67 37.36 62.02
CA SER A 350 -20.71 37.59 63.11
C SER A 350 -20.71 39.04 63.62
N ASN A 351 -20.87 40.02 62.72
CA ASN A 351 -20.91 41.44 63.09
C ASN A 351 -22.28 41.92 63.63
N HIS A 352 -23.32 41.09 63.60
CA HIS A 352 -24.64 41.41 64.16
C HIS A 352 -24.90 40.82 65.55
N HIS A 353 -23.99 40.00 66.09
CA HIS A 353 -24.00 39.54 67.49
C HIS A 353 -22.94 40.25 68.36
N GLY A 354 -22.32 41.30 67.83
CA GLY A 354 -21.39 42.19 68.56
C GLY A 354 -21.95 43.59 68.80
N LYS A 355 -23.25 43.72 69.03
CA LYS A 355 -23.90 44.92 69.60
C LYS A 355 -24.79 44.53 70.75
#